data_AF-A0AAV6WCK6-F1
#
_entry.id   AF-A0AAV6WCK6-F1
#
_cell.length_a   1.000
_cell.length_b   1.000
_cell.length_c   1.000
_cell.angle_alpha   90.00
_cell.angle_beta   90.00
_cell.angle_gamma   90.00
#
_symmetry.space_group_name_H-M   'P 1'
#
loop_
_entity.id
_entity.type
_entity.pdbx_description
1 polymer ?
#
loop_
_entity_poly.entity_id
_entity_poly.type
_entity_poly.pdbx_seq_one_letter_code
_entity_poly.pdbx_strand_id
1 'polypeptide(L)'
;MIMGGEFRKVLPVVKGGSIGQQIASSVSKSAFWGGVKIICLQTNMRSQQDAEFSQFLLRIGDGIQQSLNGDFIQLPQSMVIPWKGKQSIYQLIDSVFPNMVDHVNDADYMVSRAIITPRNIDVDNINQMLIGLFPGEERVYTSWNSVEDDNNNLYTAEL
;
A
#
# COMPACT_ATOMS: atom_id res chain seq x y z
N MET A 1 28.12 9.14 3.28
CA MET A 1 26.70 8.74 3.38
C MET A 1 26.41 7.75 2.26
N ILE A 2 25.81 6.60 2.57
CA ILE A 2 25.33 5.63 1.57
C ILE A 2 23.80 5.64 1.69
N MET A 3 23.12 5.78 0.56
CA MET A 3 21.66 5.79 0.49
C MET A 3 21.21 4.58 -0.35
N GLY A 4 20.17 3.90 0.11
CA GLY A 4 19.47 2.87 -0.66
C GLY A 4 18.04 3.33 -0.92
N GLY A 5 17.56 3.17 -2.15
CA GLY A 5 16.22 3.62 -2.52
C GLY A 5 15.83 3.14 -3.91
N GLU A 6 14.54 3.28 -4.22
CA GLU A 6 13.94 2.91 -5.49
C GLU A 6 13.19 4.15 -6.01
N PHE A 7 13.72 4.81 -7.03
CA PHE A 7 13.15 6.06 -7.57
C PHE A 7 11.86 5.85 -8.35
N ARG A 8 11.48 4.59 -8.57
CA ARG A 8 10.22 4.17 -9.18
C ARG A 8 9.08 4.03 -8.15
N LYS A 9 9.34 4.32 -6.87
CA LYS A 9 8.33 4.38 -5.80
C LYS A 9 7.66 5.75 -5.74
N VAL A 10 6.58 5.82 -4.96
CA VAL A 10 5.78 7.04 -4.75
C VAL A 10 6.64 8.23 -4.32
N LEU A 11 6.26 9.42 -4.79
CA LEU A 11 6.91 10.68 -4.42
C LEU A 11 6.74 10.96 -2.92
N PRO A 12 7.63 11.78 -2.33
CA PRO A 12 7.45 12.21 -0.95
C PRO A 12 6.11 12.93 -0.76
N VAL A 13 5.42 12.60 0.32
CA VAL A 13 4.15 13.23 0.66
C VAL A 13 4.40 14.62 1.22
N VAL A 14 3.88 15.64 0.53
CA VAL A 14 3.85 17.02 1.01
C VAL A 14 2.41 17.38 1.33
N LYS A 15 2.08 17.51 2.63
CA LYS A 15 0.70 17.80 3.08
C LYS A 15 0.24 19.15 2.51
N GLY A 16 -0.87 19.13 1.76
CA GLY A 16 -1.40 20.31 1.06
C GLY A 16 -0.53 20.80 -0.11
N GLY A 17 0.53 20.08 -0.47
CA GLY A 17 1.46 20.46 -1.53
C GLY A 17 1.00 20.02 -2.91
N SER A 18 1.35 20.82 -3.92
CA SER A 18 1.17 20.47 -5.32
C SER A 18 2.13 19.35 -5.78
N ILE A 19 1.85 18.73 -6.92
CA ILE A 19 2.74 17.75 -7.55
C ILE A 19 4.14 18.34 -7.75
N GLY A 20 4.24 19.61 -8.16
CA GLY A 20 5.53 20.30 -8.31
C GLY A 20 6.32 20.39 -7.00
N GLN A 21 5.63 20.63 -5.87
CA GLN A 21 6.26 20.65 -4.55
C GLN A 21 6.70 19.25 -4.10
N GLN A 22 5.92 18.21 -4.39
CA GLN A 22 6.33 16.82 -4.13
C GLN A 22 7.58 16.44 -4.95
N ILE A 23 7.63 16.80 -6.22
CA ILE A 23 8.81 16.60 -7.07
C ILE A 23 10.00 17.39 -6.51
N ALA A 24 9.82 18.65 -6.16
CA ALA A 24 10.88 19.49 -5.60
C ALA A 24 11.43 18.96 -4.26
N SER A 25 10.60 18.26 -3.48
CA SER A 25 11.02 17.60 -2.23
C SER A 25 11.79 16.29 -2.44
N SER A 26 11.86 15.78 -3.67
CA SER A 26 12.56 14.53 -3.97
C SER A 26 14.06 14.69 -3.75
N VAL A 27 14.72 13.64 -3.23
CA VAL A 27 16.18 13.67 -2.98
C VAL A 27 16.99 13.97 -4.24
N SER A 28 16.48 13.61 -5.42
CA SER A 28 17.07 13.91 -6.72
C SER A 28 17.08 15.40 -7.09
N LYS A 29 16.34 16.24 -6.35
CA LYS A 29 16.32 17.70 -6.48
C LYS A 29 17.15 18.41 -5.41
N SER A 30 17.81 17.67 -4.52
CA SER A 30 18.67 18.24 -3.48
C SER A 30 19.95 18.84 -4.04
N ALA A 31 20.50 19.86 -3.36
CA ALA A 31 21.71 20.55 -3.79
C ALA A 31 22.94 19.63 -3.91
N PHE A 32 23.01 18.58 -3.08
CA PHE A 32 24.13 17.64 -3.09
C PHE A 32 24.01 16.57 -4.18
N TRP A 33 22.87 16.46 -4.88
CA TRP A 33 22.61 15.37 -5.82
C TRP A 33 23.66 15.28 -6.95
N GLY A 34 24.17 16.43 -7.41
CA GLY A 34 25.22 16.48 -8.45
C GLY A 34 26.54 15.81 -8.05
N GLY A 35 26.80 15.65 -6.74
CA GLY A 35 27.98 14.93 -6.23
C GLY A 35 27.71 13.45 -5.92
N VAL A 36 26.51 12.94 -6.16
CA VAL A 36 26.13 11.57 -5.84
C VAL A 36 26.57 10.61 -6.95
N LYS A 37 27.37 9.60 -6.58
CA LYS A 37 27.64 8.47 -7.47
C LYS A 37 26.46 7.49 -7.41
N ILE A 38 25.82 7.26 -8.56
CA ILE A 38 24.70 6.32 -8.69
C ILE A 38 25.25 4.93 -8.99
N ILE A 39 24.78 3.93 -8.23
CA ILE A 39 25.05 2.51 -8.48
C ILE A 39 23.69 1.82 -8.60
N CYS A 40 23.44 1.16 -9.73
CA CYS A 40 22.18 0.50 -10.01
C CYS A 40 22.28 -1.00 -9.78
N LEU A 41 21.39 -1.56 -8.97
CA LEU A 41 21.21 -3.01 -8.86
C LEU A 41 20.31 -3.48 -10.01
N GLN A 42 20.75 -4.50 -10.75
CA GLN A 42 20.07 -4.97 -11.96
C GLN A 42 19.24 -6.24 -11.75
N THR A 43 19.51 -6.99 -10.69
CA THR A 43 18.85 -8.28 -10.43
C THR A 43 17.69 -8.12 -9.46
N ASN A 44 16.48 -8.46 -9.89
CA ASN A 44 15.33 -8.57 -9.00
C ASN A 44 15.41 -9.88 -8.19
N MET A 45 15.63 -9.76 -6.88
CA MET A 45 15.73 -10.92 -5.99
C MET A 45 14.37 -11.39 -5.45
N ARG A 46 13.32 -10.57 -5.54
CA ARG A 46 12.00 -10.82 -4.91
C ARG A 46 11.12 -11.74 -5.74
N SER A 47 11.27 -11.73 -7.06
CA SER A 47 10.39 -12.43 -7.99
C SER A 47 11.14 -13.36 -8.94
N GLN A 48 12.28 -13.91 -8.49
CA GLN A 48 13.14 -14.79 -9.31
C GLN A 48 12.41 -16.01 -9.88
N GLN A 49 11.39 -16.49 -9.18
CA GLN A 49 10.61 -17.66 -9.58
C GLN A 49 9.47 -17.32 -10.57
N ASP A 50 9.22 -16.03 -10.82
CA ASP A 50 8.22 -15.54 -11.76
C ASP A 50 8.84 -14.45 -12.65
N ALA A 51 9.53 -14.92 -13.70
CA ALA A 51 10.23 -14.05 -14.63
C ALA A 51 9.27 -13.16 -15.43
N GLU A 52 8.08 -13.64 -15.75
CA GLU A 52 7.09 -12.89 -16.53
C GLU A 52 6.56 -11.71 -15.71
N PHE A 53 6.14 -11.95 -14.46
CA PHE A 53 5.70 -10.90 -13.56
C PHE A 53 6.82 -9.92 -13.23
N SER A 54 8.05 -10.41 -13.02
CA SER A 54 9.22 -9.57 -12.81
C SER A 54 9.46 -8.59 -13.96
N GLN A 55 9.40 -9.09 -15.20
CA GLN A 55 9.58 -8.26 -16.39
C GLN A 55 8.42 -7.28 -16.56
N PHE A 56 7.18 -7.69 -16.25
CA PHE A 56 6.03 -6.80 -16.25
C PHE A 56 6.20 -5.63 -15.27
N LEU A 57 6.60 -5.90 -14.03
CA LEU A 57 6.86 -4.86 -13.03
C LEU A 57 7.99 -3.91 -13.44
N LEU A 58 9.05 -4.43 -14.08
CA LEU A 58 10.14 -3.60 -14.62
C LEU A 58 9.63 -2.66 -15.72
N ARG A 59 8.83 -3.17 -16.67
CA ARG A 59 8.24 -2.33 -17.73
C ARG A 59 7.36 -1.22 -17.18
N ILE A 60 6.58 -1.49 -16.13
CA ILE A 60 5.78 -0.48 -15.43
C ILE A 60 6.68 0.55 -14.77
N GLY A 61 7.65 0.11 -13.98
CA GLY A 61 8.55 1.00 -13.25
C GLY A 61 9.41 1.89 -14.16
N ASP A 62 9.76 1.40 -15.35
CA ASP A 62 10.54 2.13 -16.35
C ASP A 62 9.65 2.99 -17.27
N GLY A 63 8.33 2.95 -17.10
CA GLY A 63 7.37 3.76 -17.87
C GLY A 63 7.22 3.33 -19.34
N ILE A 64 7.62 2.11 -19.69
CA ILE A 64 7.57 1.57 -21.07
C ILE A 64 6.40 0.62 -21.30
N GLN A 65 5.69 0.23 -20.23
CA GLN A 65 4.50 -0.60 -20.35
C GLN A 65 3.40 0.15 -21.11
N GLN A 66 2.73 -0.54 -22.04
CA GLN A 66 1.66 0.06 -22.84
C GLN A 66 0.53 0.56 -21.94
N SER A 67 0.24 1.85 -22.06
CA SER A 67 -0.88 2.51 -21.38
C SER A 67 -2.09 2.66 -22.32
N LEU A 68 -3.29 2.38 -21.82
CA LEU A 68 -4.53 2.87 -22.39
C LEU A 68 -4.65 4.37 -22.13
N ASN A 69 -4.79 5.16 -23.20
CA ASN A 69 -5.01 6.60 -23.17
C ASN A 69 -3.96 7.41 -22.40
N GLY A 70 -2.75 6.86 -22.17
CA GLY A 70 -1.66 7.53 -21.46
C GLY A 70 -1.67 7.36 -19.93
N ASP A 71 -2.81 6.96 -19.34
CA ASP A 71 -3.00 7.01 -17.88
C ASP A 71 -3.22 5.65 -17.23
N PHE A 72 -3.65 4.63 -17.98
CA PHE A 72 -4.05 3.34 -17.41
C PHE A 72 -3.22 2.19 -17.95
N ILE A 73 -2.76 1.29 -17.09
CA ILE A 73 -2.08 0.07 -17.52
C ILE A 73 -3.07 -1.09 -17.50
N GLN A 74 -3.08 -1.90 -18.56
CA GLN A 74 -3.87 -3.12 -18.57
C GLN A 74 -3.19 -4.20 -17.72
N LEU A 75 -3.89 -4.68 -16.70
CA LEU A 75 -3.45 -5.83 -15.92
C LEU A 75 -3.73 -7.15 -16.68
N PRO A 76 -2.90 -8.19 -16.51
CA PRO A 76 -3.20 -9.53 -16.98
C PRO A 76 -4.53 -10.03 -16.42
N GLN A 77 -5.35 -10.68 -17.25
CA GLN A 77 -6.69 -11.16 -16.83
C GLN A 77 -6.63 -12.16 -15.67
N SER A 78 -5.53 -12.91 -15.54
CA SER A 78 -5.28 -13.81 -14.40
C SER A 78 -5.14 -13.10 -13.05
N MET A 79 -4.88 -11.79 -13.05
CA MET A 79 -4.71 -10.97 -11.84
C MET A 79 -5.95 -10.14 -11.50
N VAL A 80 -7.01 -10.21 -12.32
CA VAL A 80 -8.15 -9.31 -12.24
C VAL A 80 -9.40 -10.07 -11.81
N ILE A 81 -10.06 -9.57 -10.76
CA ILE A 81 -11.44 -9.92 -10.44
C ILE A 81 -12.34 -8.87 -11.12
N PRO A 82 -13.19 -9.25 -12.10
CA PRO A 82 -14.06 -8.31 -12.77
C PRO A 82 -15.04 -7.66 -11.81
N TRP A 83 -15.19 -6.34 -11.92
CA TRP A 83 -16.16 -5.60 -11.13
C TRP A 83 -17.59 -5.92 -11.58
N LYS A 84 -18.36 -6.57 -10.69
CA LYS A 84 -19.78 -6.90 -10.86
C LYS A 84 -20.63 -6.31 -9.72
N GLY A 85 -20.11 -5.27 -9.07
CA GLY A 85 -20.68 -4.66 -7.87
C GLY A 85 -20.03 -5.15 -6.58
N LYS A 86 -20.64 -4.85 -5.43
CA LYS A 86 -20.07 -5.14 -4.09
C LYS A 86 -19.71 -6.62 -3.87
N GLN A 87 -20.34 -7.55 -4.58
CA GLN A 87 -20.00 -8.98 -4.54
C GLN A 87 -18.56 -9.28 -4.97
N SER A 88 -17.98 -8.47 -5.88
CA SER A 88 -16.58 -8.61 -6.26
C SER A 88 -15.61 -8.34 -5.10
N ILE A 89 -16.01 -7.56 -4.09
CA ILE A 89 -15.19 -7.31 -2.89
C ILE A 89 -15.14 -8.56 -2.02
N TYR A 90 -16.27 -9.26 -1.84
CA TYR A 90 -16.29 -10.54 -1.14
C TYR A 90 -15.47 -11.60 -1.89
N GLN A 91 -15.54 -11.64 -3.22
CA GLN A 91 -14.68 -12.51 -4.03
C GLN A 91 -13.19 -12.18 -3.86
N LEU A 92 -12.83 -10.90 -3.77
CA LEU A 92 -11.46 -10.48 -3.46
C LEU A 92 -11.02 -10.97 -2.08
N ILE A 93 -11.86 -10.77 -1.06
CA ILE A 93 -11.59 -11.24 0.31
C ILE A 93 -11.38 -12.75 0.32
N ASP A 94 -12.28 -13.52 -0.29
CA ASP A 94 -12.19 -14.99 -0.33
C ASP A 94 -10.97 -15.48 -1.14
N SER A 95 -10.59 -14.77 -2.20
CA SER A 95 -9.39 -15.09 -2.97
C SER A 95 -8.08 -14.90 -2.20
N VAL A 96 -8.02 -13.90 -1.30
CA VAL A 96 -6.83 -13.59 -0.49
C VAL A 96 -6.83 -14.38 0.81
N PHE A 97 -7.99 -14.46 1.47
CA PHE A 97 -8.21 -15.13 2.76
C PHE A 97 -9.23 -16.28 2.64
N PRO A 98 -8.90 -17.36 1.89
CA PRO A 98 -9.79 -18.51 1.73
C PRO A 98 -9.98 -19.27 3.05
N ASN A 99 -11.22 -19.69 3.35
CA ASN A 99 -11.57 -20.45 4.56
C ASN A 99 -11.14 -19.76 5.87
N MET A 100 -11.29 -18.44 5.94
CA MET A 100 -10.80 -17.63 7.06
C MET A 100 -11.19 -18.14 8.44
N VAL A 101 -12.42 -18.64 8.60
CA VAL A 101 -12.96 -19.17 9.87
C VAL A 101 -12.08 -20.31 10.41
N ASP A 102 -11.54 -21.14 9.53
CA ASP A 102 -10.69 -22.27 9.90
C ASP A 102 -9.27 -21.82 10.31
N HIS A 103 -8.86 -20.61 9.90
CA HIS A 103 -7.53 -20.04 10.11
C HIS A 103 -7.49 -18.90 11.14
N VAL A 104 -8.57 -18.67 11.90
CA VAL A 104 -8.67 -17.59 12.89
C VAL A 104 -7.53 -17.58 13.92
N ASN A 105 -7.07 -18.75 14.32
CA ASN A 105 -5.98 -18.92 15.30
C ASN A 105 -4.62 -19.23 14.63
N ASP A 106 -4.53 -19.11 13.32
CA ASP A 106 -3.32 -19.37 12.54
C ASP A 106 -2.61 -18.03 12.24
N ALA A 107 -1.65 -17.69 13.10
CA ALA A 107 -0.90 -16.45 12.98
C ALA A 107 -0.10 -16.38 11.66
N ASP A 108 0.51 -17.48 11.25
CA ASP A 108 1.33 -17.55 10.03
C ASP A 108 0.47 -17.32 8.78
N TYR A 109 -0.73 -17.90 8.75
CA TYR A 109 -1.71 -17.66 7.70
C TYR A 109 -2.10 -16.18 7.60
N MET A 110 -2.36 -15.53 8.73
CA MET A 110 -2.84 -14.15 8.78
C MET A 110 -1.77 -13.15 8.36
N VAL A 111 -0.52 -13.31 8.82
CA VAL A 111 0.56 -12.36 8.51
C VAL A 111 1.09 -12.47 7.08
N SER A 112 0.88 -13.60 6.41
CA SER A 112 1.37 -13.80 5.04
C SER A 112 0.47 -13.18 3.96
N ARG A 113 -0.59 -12.47 4.35
CA ARG A 113 -1.66 -11.98 3.46
C ARG A 113 -1.97 -10.53 3.75
N ALA A 114 -2.32 -9.79 2.69
CA ALA A 114 -2.75 -8.40 2.82
C ALA A 114 -3.64 -7.99 1.65
N ILE A 115 -4.64 -7.16 1.94
CA ILE A 115 -5.38 -6.38 0.94
C ILE A 115 -4.93 -4.93 1.08
N ILE A 116 -4.46 -4.34 -0.01
CA ILE A 116 -3.97 -2.97 -0.04
C ILE A 116 -4.93 -2.13 -0.89
N THR A 117 -5.36 -0.99 -0.37
CA THR A 117 -6.23 -0.05 -1.09
C THR A 117 -5.57 1.34 -1.17
N PRO A 118 -5.96 2.18 -2.15
CA PRO A 118 -5.40 3.53 -2.25
C PRO A 118 -5.88 4.50 -1.16
N ARG A 119 -7.01 4.23 -0.49
CA ARG A 119 -7.64 5.16 0.46
C ARG A 119 -7.98 4.47 1.77
N ASN A 120 -7.73 5.14 2.89
CA ASN A 120 -8.05 4.61 4.22
C ASN A 120 -9.53 4.27 4.39
N ILE A 121 -10.45 5.04 3.81
CA ILE A 121 -11.88 4.71 3.88
C ILE A 121 -12.21 3.34 3.27
N ASP A 122 -11.48 2.94 2.22
CA ASP A 122 -11.64 1.62 1.61
C ASP A 122 -11.00 0.53 2.50
N VAL A 123 -9.89 0.85 3.18
CA VAL A 123 -9.29 -0.03 4.21
C VAL A 123 -10.29 -0.28 5.33
N ASP A 124 -10.89 0.77 5.88
CA ASP A 124 -11.84 0.67 7.00
C ASP A 124 -13.05 -0.19 6.63
N ASN A 125 -13.62 0.05 5.44
CA ASN A 125 -14.75 -0.74 4.93
C ASN A 125 -14.38 -2.23 4.79
N ILE A 126 -13.23 -2.55 4.20
CA ILE A 126 -12.80 -3.95 4.01
C ILE A 126 -12.46 -4.60 5.36
N ASN A 127 -11.79 -3.88 6.26
CA ASN A 127 -11.45 -4.38 7.59
C ASN A 127 -12.71 -4.68 8.40
N GLN A 128 -13.74 -3.82 8.36
CA GLN A 128 -15.02 -4.11 9.01
C GLN A 128 -15.68 -5.37 8.44
N MET A 129 -15.64 -5.55 7.11
CA MET A 129 -16.15 -6.77 6.47
C MET A 129 -15.38 -8.00 6.94
N LEU A 130 -14.04 -7.93 7.03
CA LEU A 130 -13.19 -9.01 7.52
C LEU A 130 -13.47 -9.33 8.98
N ILE A 131 -13.52 -8.32 9.86
CA ILE A 131 -13.83 -8.47 11.29
C ILE A 131 -15.18 -9.17 11.48
N GLY A 132 -16.19 -8.80 10.70
CA GLY A 132 -17.50 -9.45 10.74
C GLY A 132 -17.53 -10.93 10.33
N LEU A 133 -16.46 -11.44 9.70
CA LEU A 133 -16.31 -12.86 9.38
C LEU A 133 -15.65 -13.66 10.52
N PHE A 134 -14.97 -13.00 11.46
CA PHE A 134 -14.34 -13.69 12.58
C PHE A 134 -15.41 -14.25 13.52
N PRO A 135 -15.27 -15.52 13.97
CA PRO A 135 -16.12 -16.06 15.00
C PRO A 135 -15.78 -15.41 16.34
N GLY A 136 -16.79 -15.01 17.09
CA GLY A 136 -16.64 -14.46 18.45
C GLY A 136 -17.31 -13.10 18.61
N GLU A 137 -17.03 -12.48 19.76
CA GLU A 137 -17.57 -11.16 20.09
C GLU A 137 -16.60 -10.05 19.65
N GLU A 138 -17.14 -9.01 19.02
CA GLU A 138 -16.41 -7.80 18.70
C GLU A 138 -15.91 -7.12 19.99
N ARG A 139 -14.66 -6.64 19.96
CA ARG A 139 -14.07 -5.87 21.06
C ARG A 139 -13.56 -4.55 20.53
N VAL A 140 -14.03 -3.46 21.14
CA VAL A 140 -13.58 -2.10 20.84
C VAL A 140 -12.54 -1.70 21.88
N TYR A 141 -11.35 -1.32 21.42
CA TYR A 141 -10.29 -0.77 22.25
C TYR A 141 -10.17 0.72 21.97
N THR A 142 -10.43 1.55 22.97
CA THR A 142 -10.28 3.00 22.86
C THR A 142 -8.86 3.41 23.21
N SER A 143 -8.24 4.25 22.37
CA SER A 143 -6.93 4.83 22.67
C SER A 143 -7.06 5.89 23.75
N TRP A 144 -6.09 5.94 24.67
CA TRP A 144 -5.98 7.03 25.65
C TRP A 144 -4.81 7.92 25.26
N ASN A 145 -5.10 9.12 24.77
CA ASN A 145 -4.08 10.12 24.44
C ASN A 145 -4.07 11.20 25.53
N SER A 146 -2.91 11.46 26.12
CA SER A 146 -2.69 12.60 27.03
C SER A 146 -1.52 13.43 26.52
N VAL A 147 -1.65 14.75 26.59
CA VAL A 147 -0.54 15.69 26.33
C VAL A 147 0.09 16.03 27.68
N GLU A 148 1.42 15.95 27.80
CA GLU A 148 2.10 16.52 28.97
C GLU A 148 1.91 18.05 28.96
N ASP A 149 1.36 18.59 30.05
CA ASP A 149 1.12 20.02 30.31
C ASP A 149 -0.20 20.66 29.78
N ASP A 150 -1.29 19.89 29.67
CA ASP A 150 -2.64 20.46 29.45
C ASP A 150 -3.33 20.92 30.75
N ASN A 151 -2.69 21.85 31.47
CA ASN A 151 -3.24 22.42 32.71
C ASN A 151 -4.53 23.24 32.50
N ASN A 152 -4.89 23.55 31.24
CA ASN A 152 -6.03 24.40 30.88
C ASN A 152 -7.11 23.68 30.05
N ASN A 153 -7.04 22.34 29.87
CA ASN A 153 -7.97 21.56 29.05
C ASN A 153 -8.20 22.16 27.64
N LEU A 154 -7.13 22.59 26.97
CA LEU A 154 -7.21 23.20 25.65
C LEU A 154 -7.42 22.17 24.53
N TYR A 155 -7.25 20.89 24.80
CA TYR A 155 -7.44 19.81 23.84
C TYR A 155 -8.58 18.89 24.28
N THR A 156 -9.70 18.89 23.55
CA THR A 156 -10.77 17.90 23.75
C THR A 156 -10.37 16.56 23.15
N ALA A 157 -10.67 15.46 23.86
CA ALA A 157 -10.53 14.12 23.34
C ALA A 157 -11.33 13.97 22.03
N GLU A 158 -10.68 13.47 20.98
CA GLU A 158 -11.37 13.11 19.74
C GLU A 158 -12.25 11.87 20.03
N LEU A 159 -13.56 12.01 19.81
CA LEU A 159 -14.55 10.93 19.81
C LEU A 159 -14.61 10.27 18.44
#